data_AF-A0A925TVV8-F1
#
_entry.id   AF-A0A925TVV8-F1
#
_cell.length_a   1.000
_cell.length_b   1.000
_cell.length_c   1.000
_cell.angle_alpha   90.00
_cell.angle_beta   90.00
_cell.angle_gamma   90.00
#
_symmetry.space_group_name_H-M   'P 1'
#
loop_
_entity.id
_entity.type
_entity.pdbx_description
1 polymer ?
#
loop_
_entity_poly.entity_id
_entity_poly.type
_entity_poly.pdbx_seq_one_letter_code
_entity_poly.pdbx_strand_id
1 'polypeptide(L)' 'DEIAERILTLGYTPKHKYSDYFKTTNIPESNQVSDGKKAVEEILELSAEINDEGTNALMSDNIREQEKLVWMYSSFLNK' A
#
# COMPACT_ATOMS: atom_id res chain seq x y z
N ASP A 1 -0.93 -11.76 -1.80
CA ASP A 1 -0.56 -13.17 -2.05
C ASP A 1 -1.74 -14.11 -1.79
N GLU A 2 -2.34 -14.06 -0.60
CA GLU A 2 -3.50 -14.87 -0.19
C GLU A 2 -4.66 -14.90 -1.22
N ILE A 3 -4.98 -13.77 -1.85
CA ILE A 3 -6.02 -13.70 -2.91
C ILE A 3 -5.61 -14.52 -4.15
N ALA A 4 -4.34 -14.48 -4.54
CA ALA A 4 -3.82 -15.24 -5.69
C ALA A 4 -3.86 -16.75 -5.41
N GLU A 5 -3.50 -17.17 -4.19
CA GLU A 5 -3.61 -18.57 -3.76
C GLU A 5 -5.05 -19.06 -3.73
N ARG A 6 -6.00 -18.20 -3.31
CA ARG A 6 -7.43 -18.52 -3.35
C ARG A 6 -7.94 -18.72 -4.78
N ILE A 7 -7.50 -17.88 -5.73
CA ILE A 7 -7.85 -18.01 -7.16
C ILE A 7 -7.34 -19.35 -7.72
N LEU A 8 -6.10 -19.73 -7.37
CA LEU A 8 -5.52 -21.03 -7.74
C LEU A 8 -6.32 -22.21 -7.16
N THR A 9 -6.71 -22.12 -5.90
CA THR A 9 -7.52 -23.16 -5.22
C THR A 9 -8.89 -23.37 -5.90
N LEU A 10 -9.46 -22.33 -6.52
CA LEU A 10 -10.71 -22.41 -7.26
C LEU A 10 -10.54 -22.93 -8.70
N GLY A 11 -9.31 -23.32 -9.10
CA GLY A 11 -8.99 -23.85 -10.44
C GLY A 11 -8.77 -22.78 -11.50
N TYR A 12 -8.64 -21.51 -11.11
CA TYR A 12 -8.37 -20.40 -12.02
C TYR A 12 -6.90 -19.99 -11.99
N THR A 13 -6.45 -19.26 -13.01
CA THR A 13 -5.10 -18.71 -13.05
C THR A 13 -5.13 -17.21 -12.74
N PRO A 14 -4.51 -16.75 -11.65
CA PRO A 14 -4.40 -15.31 -11.38
C PRO A 14 -3.52 -14.65 -12.44
N LYS A 15 -3.87 -13.41 -12.80
CA LYS A 15 -2.99 -12.57 -13.62
C LYS A 15 -1.67 -12.36 -12.87
N HIS A 16 -0.56 -12.48 -13.59
CA HIS A 16 0.81 -12.47 -13.04
C HIS A 16 1.79 -11.65 -13.89
N LYS A 17 1.28 -10.91 -14.89
CA LYS A 17 2.08 -9.99 -15.70
C LYS A 17 1.77 -8.56 -15.32
N TYR A 18 2.79 -7.76 -15.08
CA TYR A 18 2.64 -6.33 -14.79
C TYR A 18 1.84 -5.58 -15.87
N SER A 19 2.01 -5.95 -17.14
CA SER A 19 1.24 -5.39 -18.25
C SER A 19 -0.27 -5.62 -18.13
N ASP A 20 -0.68 -6.74 -17.54
CA ASP A 20 -2.08 -7.09 -17.40
C ASP A 20 -2.72 -6.32 -16.25
N TYR A 21 -1.96 -6.05 -15.18
CA TYR A 21 -2.39 -5.17 -14.10
C TYR A 21 -2.60 -3.74 -14.59
N PHE A 22 -1.66 -3.23 -15.40
CA PHE A 22 -1.77 -1.89 -15.97
C PHE A 22 -3.01 -1.69 -16.84
N LYS A 23 -3.45 -2.72 -17.58
CA LYS A 23 -4.65 -2.64 -18.42
C LYS A 23 -5.95 -2.72 -17.65
N THR A 24 -5.95 -3.32 -16.46
CA THR A 24 -7.17 -3.54 -15.67
C THR A 24 -7.24 -2.76 -14.37
N THR A 25 -6.23 -1.96 -14.07
CA THR A 25 -6.21 -1.12 -12.88
C THR A 25 -7.14 0.08 -13.07
N ASN A 26 -7.89 0.40 -12.02
CA ASN A 26 -8.62 1.66 -11.89
C ASN A 26 -7.77 2.74 -11.21
N ILE A 27 -6.59 2.38 -10.71
CA ILE A 27 -5.71 3.27 -9.95
C ILE A 27 -4.79 3.99 -10.95
N PRO A 28 -4.82 5.34 -11.01
CA PRO A 28 -3.91 6.13 -11.85
C PRO A 28 -2.47 6.07 -11.35
N GLU A 29 -1.52 6.18 -12.26
CA GLU A 29 -0.09 6.24 -11.94
C GLU A 29 0.28 7.64 -11.42
N SER A 30 1.03 7.71 -10.31
CA SER A 30 1.61 8.97 -9.85
C SER A 30 2.93 9.26 -10.59
N ASN A 31 3.26 10.56 -10.71
CA ASN A 31 4.55 10.98 -11.25
C ASN A 31 5.71 10.55 -10.34
N GLN A 32 6.94 10.73 -10.80
CA GLN A 32 8.12 10.34 -10.01
C GLN A 32 8.20 11.12 -8.68
N VAL A 33 7.96 10.43 -7.56
CA VAL A 33 8.09 10.97 -6.20
C VAL A 33 9.34 10.40 -5.55
N SER A 34 10.24 11.29 -5.08
CA SER A 34 11.48 10.90 -4.38
C SER A 34 11.39 11.00 -2.86
N ASP A 35 10.35 11.66 -2.33
CA ASP A 35 10.13 11.83 -0.90
C ASP A 35 9.13 10.79 -0.39
N GLY A 36 9.58 9.96 0.57
CA GLY A 36 8.76 8.90 1.14
C GLY A 36 7.50 9.40 1.86
N LYS A 37 7.53 10.58 2.50
CA LYS A 37 6.33 11.13 3.17
C LYS A 37 5.28 11.54 2.15
N LYS A 38 5.73 12.26 1.13
CA LYS A 38 4.88 12.69 0.03
C LYS A 38 4.26 11.49 -0.69
N ALA A 39 5.03 10.42 -0.90
CA ALA A 39 4.52 9.20 -1.52
C ALA A 39 3.41 8.54 -0.68
N VAL A 40 3.53 8.53 0.65
CA VAL A 40 2.50 7.99 1.55
C VAL A 40 1.25 8.86 1.57
N GLU A 41 1.41 10.20 1.57
CA GLU A 41 0.30 11.15 1.49
C GLU A 41 -0.51 10.95 0.19
N GLU A 42 0.16 10.86 -0.96
CA GLU A 42 -0.50 10.64 -2.25
C GLU A 42 -1.31 9.33 -2.29
N ILE A 43 -0.81 8.24 -1.66
CA ILE A 43 -1.53 6.97 -1.56
C ILE A 43 -2.78 7.11 -0.68
N LEU A 44 -2.68 7.82 0.45
CA LEU A 44 -3.81 8.04 1.36
C LEU A 44 -4.91 8.88 0.69
N GLU A 45 -4.53 9.96 0.00
CA GLU A 45 -5.47 10.80 -0.75
C GLU A 45 -6.16 10.00 -1.86
N LEU A 46 -5.39 9.30 -2.68
CA LEU A 46 -5.94 8.53 -3.80
C LEU A 46 -6.88 7.41 -3.33
N SER A 47 -6.48 6.66 -2.30
CA SER A 47 -7.30 5.59 -1.74
C SER A 47 -8.60 6.13 -1.12
N ALA A 48 -8.56 7.31 -0.49
CA ALA A 48 -9.75 7.97 0.03
C ALA A 48 -10.68 8.44 -1.10
N GLU A 49 -10.15 9.04 -2.17
CA GLU A 49 -10.94 9.53 -3.32
C GLU A 49 -11.71 8.41 -4.02
N ILE A 50 -11.10 7.22 -4.16
CA ILE A 50 -11.72 6.07 -4.81
C ILE A 50 -12.51 5.17 -3.85
N ASN A 51 -12.62 5.55 -2.56
CA ASN A 51 -13.22 4.75 -1.49
C ASN A 51 -12.61 3.34 -1.33
N ASP A 52 -11.31 3.21 -1.56
CA ASP A 52 -10.55 2.00 -1.25
C ASP A 52 -10.16 2.00 0.24
N GLU A 53 -11.15 1.67 1.08
CA GLU A 53 -10.99 1.60 2.53
C GLU A 53 -9.89 0.61 2.95
N GLY A 54 -9.69 -0.46 2.17
CA GLY A 54 -8.71 -1.51 2.48
C GLY A 54 -7.29 -0.97 2.41
N THR A 55 -6.94 -0.29 1.30
CA THR A 55 -5.63 0.35 1.15
C THR A 55 -5.44 1.48 2.17
N ASN A 56 -6.47 2.29 2.42
CA ASN A 56 -6.40 3.40 3.37
C ASN A 56 -6.12 2.92 4.81
N ALA A 57 -6.82 1.87 5.25
CA ALA A 57 -6.62 1.26 6.55
C ALA A 57 -5.20 0.64 6.68
N LEU A 58 -4.76 -0.10 5.67
CA LEU A 58 -3.40 -0.68 5.62
C LEU A 58 -2.31 0.38 5.75
N MET A 59 -2.48 1.51 5.06
CA MET A 59 -1.49 2.58 5.08
C MET A 59 -1.50 3.34 6.41
N SER A 60 -2.68 3.53 7.00
CA SER A 60 -2.82 4.09 8.36
C SER A 60 -2.14 3.22 9.42
N ASP A 61 -2.30 1.89 9.34
CA ASP A 61 -1.62 0.96 10.23
C ASP A 61 -0.09 0.97 10.03
N ASN A 62 0.38 1.10 8.79
CA ASN A 62 1.81 1.23 8.50
C ASN A 62 2.42 2.46 9.19
N ILE A 63 1.76 3.62 9.08
CA ILE A 63 2.18 4.87 9.75
C ILE A 63 2.28 4.65 11.26
N ARG A 64 1.23 4.07 11.86
CA ARG A 64 1.19 3.79 13.30
C ARG A 64 2.37 2.94 13.77
N GLU A 65 2.73 1.88 13.03
CA GLU A 65 3.89 1.05 13.38
C GLU A 65 5.22 1.80 13.20
N GLN A 66 5.37 2.64 12.17
CA GLN A 66 6.57 3.47 12.01
C GLN A 66 6.73 4.47 13.16
N GLU A 67 5.65 5.15 13.56
CA GLU A 67 5.67 6.07 14.70
C GLU A 67 6.07 5.36 15.99
N LYS A 68 5.55 4.15 16.21
CA LYS A 68 5.91 3.31 17.35
C LYS A 68 7.39 2.93 17.32
N LEU A 69 7.93 2.54 16.17
CA LEU A 69 9.36 2.23 16.02
C LEU A 69 10.22 3.46 16.30
N VAL A 70 9.85 4.63 15.76
CA VAL A 70 10.54 5.90 16.05
C VAL A 70 10.54 6.18 17.55
N TRP A 71 9.39 6.05 18.22
CA TRP A 71 9.30 6.22 19.66
C TRP A 71 10.21 5.27 20.44
N MET A 72 10.25 3.99 20.05
CA MET A 72 11.14 3.00 20.67
C MET A 72 12.62 3.35 20.48
N TYR A 73 13.01 3.78 19.29
CA TYR A 73 14.40 4.18 19.01
C TYR A 73 14.80 5.46 19.73
N SER A 74 13.93 6.47 19.78
CA SER A 74 14.16 7.70 20.54
C SER A 74 14.35 7.40 22.03
N SER A 75 13.48 6.56 22.60
CA SER A 75 13.59 6.09 23.98
C SER A 75 14.89 5.34 24.24
N PHE A 76 15.33 4.47 23.31
CA PHE A 76 16.59 3.75 23.41
C PHE A 76 17.81 4.68 23.35
N LEU A 77 17.77 5.70 22.51
CA LEU A 77 18.86 6.66 22.32
C LEU A 77 18.86 7.79 23.36
N ASN A 78 17.95 7.78 24.34
CA ASN A 78 17.71 8.88 25.29
C ASN A 78 17.56 10.24 24.59
N LYS A 79 16.84 10.26 23.47
CA LYS A 79 16.51 11.46 22.70
C LYS A 79 15.01 11.68 22.64
#